data_AF-A0A9E4KUH6-F1
#
_entry.id   AF-A0A9E4KUH6-F1
#
_cell.length_a   1.000
_cell.length_b   1.000
_cell.length_c   1.000
_cell.angle_alpha   90.00
_cell.angle_beta   90.00
_cell.angle_gamma   90.00
#
_symmetry.space_group_name_H-M   'P 1'
#
loop_
_entity.id
_entity.type
_entity.pdbx_description
1 polymer ?
#
loop_
_entity_poly.entity_id
_entity_poly.type
_entity_poly.pdbx_seq_one_letter_code
_entity_poly.pdbx_strand_id
1 'polypeptide(L)'
;MELAERLQTDIPLFIGDLGVYQLILSLSDRNRLSEFCEQTLGTLTEYDMRQNADLIKTLEAYFNCHGNLSQTAESLIVHRNTLLYRMNRINEIAGIDLSRPETRLALHLALTIRRLLTLA
;
A
#
# COMPACT_ATOMS: atom_id res chain seq x y z
N MET A 1 -17.33 7.22 -14.36
CA MET A 1 -17.26 8.57 -13.78
C MET A 1 -17.06 8.53 -12.27
N GLU A 2 -17.85 7.76 -11.52
CA GLU A 2 -17.78 7.74 -10.04
C GLU A 2 -16.41 7.34 -9.44
N LEU A 3 -15.68 6.41 -10.06
CA LEU A 3 -14.38 5.96 -9.54
C LEU A 3 -13.24 6.96 -9.82
N ALA A 4 -13.33 7.75 -10.89
CA ALA A 4 -12.30 8.75 -11.23
C ALA A 4 -12.34 9.95 -10.27
N GLU A 5 -13.54 10.41 -9.88
CA GLU A 5 -13.71 11.43 -8.84
C GLU A 5 -13.21 10.95 -7.48
N ARG A 6 -13.46 9.68 -7.14
CA ARG A 6 -13.07 9.09 -5.84
C ARG A 6 -11.56 8.86 -5.70
N LEU A 7 -10.84 8.74 -6.81
CA LEU A 7 -9.39 8.52 -6.82
C LEU A 7 -8.55 9.82 -6.91
N GLN A 8 -9.19 10.99 -7.02
CA GLN A 8 -8.53 12.31 -7.17
C GLN A 8 -7.46 12.33 -8.28
N THR A 9 -7.77 11.76 -9.45
CA THR A 9 -6.83 11.74 -10.57
C THR A 9 -7.30 12.67 -11.69
N ASP A 10 -6.51 13.68 -12.05
CA ASP A 10 -6.75 14.54 -13.22
C ASP A 10 -6.46 13.85 -14.58
N ILE A 11 -6.15 12.55 -14.55
CA ILE A 11 -5.77 11.76 -15.73
C ILE A 11 -6.94 10.83 -16.09
N PRO A 12 -7.37 10.75 -17.37
CA PRO A 12 -8.37 9.79 -17.79
C PRO A 12 -7.83 8.37 -17.60
N LEU A 13 -8.38 7.66 -16.62
CA LEU A 13 -8.09 6.26 -16.35
C LEU A 13 -8.71 5.41 -17.47
N PHE A 14 -7.88 4.82 -18.33
CA PHE A 14 -8.37 3.85 -19.31
C PHE A 14 -8.87 2.59 -18.59
N ILE A 15 -9.85 1.90 -19.17
CA ILE A 15 -10.43 0.66 -18.61
C ILE A 15 -9.33 -0.39 -18.32
N GLY A 16 -8.23 -0.39 -19.09
CA GLY A 16 -7.05 -1.23 -18.84
C GLY A 16 -6.31 -0.90 -17.53
N ASP A 17 -6.27 0.37 -17.13
CA ASP A 17 -5.59 0.85 -15.91
C ASP A 17 -6.42 0.64 -14.64
N LEU A 18 -7.72 0.40 -14.81
CA LEU A 18 -8.69 0.15 -13.75
C LEU A 18 -8.94 -1.34 -13.49
N GLY A 19 -8.34 -2.25 -14.25
CA GLY A 19 -8.68 -3.68 -14.21
C GLY A 19 -8.61 -4.29 -12.81
N VAL A 20 -7.54 -4.01 -12.05
CA VAL A 20 -7.42 -4.47 -10.64
C VAL A 20 -8.46 -3.80 -9.74
N TYR A 21 -8.72 -2.50 -9.92
CA TYR A 21 -9.72 -1.77 -9.13
C TYR A 21 -11.13 -2.31 -9.37
N GLN A 22 -11.49 -2.58 -10.63
CA GLN A 22 -12.76 -3.19 -11.01
C GLN A 22 -12.89 -4.61 -10.47
N LEU A 23 -11.82 -5.41 -10.56
CA LEU A 23 -11.79 -6.75 -9.98
C LEU A 23 -12.05 -6.70 -8.47
N ILE A 24 -11.33 -5.84 -7.75
CA ILE A 24 -11.54 -5.66 -6.31
C ILE A 24 -12.98 -5.21 -6.00
N LEU A 25 -13.51 -4.21 -6.72
CA LEU A 25 -14.87 -3.70 -6.49
C LEU A 25 -15.97 -4.71 -6.86
N SER A 26 -15.70 -5.62 -7.79
CA SER A 26 -16.62 -6.71 -8.12
C SER A 26 -16.70 -7.76 -7.01
N LEU A 27 -15.70 -7.85 -6.12
CA LEU A 27 -15.78 -8.65 -4.92
C LEU A 27 -16.72 -7.93 -3.94
N SER A 28 -17.99 -8.36 -3.91
CA SER A 28 -19.03 -7.74 -3.06
C SER A 28 -18.82 -7.98 -1.56
N ASP A 29 -17.86 -8.85 -1.19
CA ASP A 29 -17.60 -9.25 0.19
C ASP A 29 -16.57 -8.31 0.86
N ARG A 30 -17.07 -7.20 1.41
CA ARG A 30 -16.26 -6.26 2.17
C ARG A 30 -15.57 -6.88 3.39
N ASN A 31 -16.15 -7.92 4.00
CA ASN A 31 -15.57 -8.55 5.18
C ASN A 31 -14.30 -9.31 4.81
N ARG A 32 -14.32 -10.07 3.71
CA ARG A 32 -13.11 -10.74 3.18
C ARG A 32 -12.03 -9.75 2.77
N LEU A 33 -12.40 -8.63 2.17
CA LEU A 33 -11.46 -7.58 1.80
C LEU A 33 -10.80 -6.97 3.05
N SER A 34 -11.59 -6.69 4.09
CA SER A 34 -11.08 -6.19 5.36
C SER A 34 -10.18 -7.20 6.07
N GLU A 35 -10.57 -8.48 6.07
CA GLU A 35 -9.77 -9.56 6.65
C GLU A 35 -8.41 -9.71 5.95
N PHE A 36 -8.40 -9.63 4.61
CA PHE A 36 -7.16 -9.64 3.84
C PHE A 36 -6.25 -8.46 4.19
N CYS A 37 -6.81 -7.25 4.31
CA CYS A 37 -6.07 -6.07 4.75
C CYS A 37 -5.49 -6.26 6.16
N GLU A 38 -6.28 -6.81 7.09
CA GLU A 38 -5.84 -7.04 8.47
C GLU A 38 -4.71 -8.08 8.54
N GLN A 39 -4.85 -9.20 7.84
CA GLN A 39 -3.82 -10.23 7.77
C GLN A 39 -2.51 -9.72 7.15
N THR A 40 -2.60 -8.79 6.20
CA THR A 40 -1.44 -8.30 5.43
C THR A 40 -0.77 -7.07 6.05
N LEU A 41 -1.55 -6.15 6.62
CA LEU A 41 -1.11 -4.84 7.10
C LEU A 41 -1.38 -4.60 8.59
N GLY A 42 -2.08 -5.51 9.28
CA GLY A 42 -2.52 -5.34 10.67
C GLY A 42 -1.35 -5.09 11.61
N THR A 43 -0.35 -5.97 11.61
CA THR A 43 0.85 -5.84 12.46
C THR A 43 1.61 -4.53 12.23
N LEU A 44 1.70 -4.07 10.98
CA LEU A 44 2.34 -2.79 10.66
C LEU A 44 1.49 -1.60 11.11
N THR A 45 0.17 -1.69 10.94
CA THR A 45 -0.78 -0.66 11.36
C THR A 45 -0.78 -0.50 12.88
N GLU A 46 -0.80 -1.61 13.62
CA GLU A 46 -0.69 -1.59 15.08
C GLU A 46 0.64 -0.98 15.55
N TYR A 47 1.74 -1.34 14.88
CA TYR A 47 3.05 -0.80 15.21
C TYR A 47 3.12 0.71 14.96
N ASP A 48 2.63 1.18 13.81
CA ASP A 48 2.57 2.60 13.49
C ASP A 48 1.72 3.38 14.49
N MET A 49 0.57 2.84 14.93
CA MET A 49 -0.26 3.48 15.95
C MET A 49 0.46 3.63 17.30
N ARG A 50 1.29 2.65 17.68
CA ARG A 50 2.01 2.67 18.96
C ARG A 50 3.28 3.51 18.94
N GLN A 51 3.98 3.55 17.80
CA GLN A 51 5.34 4.09 17.70
C GLN A 51 5.45 5.32 16.78
N ASN A 52 4.37 5.70 16.11
CA ASN A 52 4.31 6.79 15.13
C ASN A 52 5.42 6.68 14.06
N ALA A 53 5.59 5.47 13.51
CA ALA A 53 6.77 5.08 12.73
C ALA A 53 6.65 5.28 11.20
N ASP A 54 5.48 5.72 10.71
CA ASP A 54 5.17 5.98 9.30
C ASP A 54 5.49 4.80 8.34
N LEU A 55 5.40 3.54 8.80
CA LEU A 55 5.75 2.37 7.99
C LEU A 55 4.75 2.13 6.85
N ILE A 56 3.45 2.28 7.11
CA ILE A 56 2.41 2.18 6.07
C ILE A 56 2.64 3.23 5.00
N LYS A 57 2.85 4.49 5.41
CA LYS A 57 3.15 5.60 4.49
C LYS A 57 4.44 5.35 3.69
N THR A 58 5.41 4.71 4.32
CA THR A 58 6.66 4.32 3.65
C THR A 58 6.41 3.28 2.56
N LEU A 59 5.56 2.27 2.81
CA LEU A 59 5.18 1.29 1.79
C LEU A 59 4.39 1.91 0.63
N GLU A 60 3.45 2.82 0.93
CA GLU A 60 2.70 3.55 -0.10
C GLU A 60 3.64 4.32 -1.03
N ALA A 61 4.58 5.10 -0.45
CA ALA A 61 5.57 5.83 -1.23
C ALA A 61 6.48 4.88 -2.02
N TYR A 62 6.90 3.76 -1.42
CA TYR A 62 7.72 2.75 -2.08
C TYR A 62 7.05 2.20 -3.34
N PHE A 63 5.77 1.85 -3.27
CA PHE A 63 5.03 1.36 -4.44
C PHE A 63 4.74 2.45 -5.46
N ASN A 64 4.41 3.68 -5.02
CA ASN A 64 4.24 4.83 -5.91
C ASN A 64 5.52 5.18 -6.68
N CYS A 65 6.68 4.91 -6.08
CA CYS A 65 7.99 5.05 -6.72
C CYS A 65 8.46 3.76 -7.41
N HIS A 66 7.57 2.82 -7.73
CA HIS A 66 7.87 1.58 -8.46
C HIS A 66 8.95 0.70 -7.80
N GLY A 67 9.08 0.80 -6.48
CA GLY A 67 10.11 0.12 -5.69
C GLY A 67 11.49 0.77 -5.73
N ASN A 68 11.64 1.95 -6.32
CA ASN A 68 12.89 2.69 -6.36
C ASN A 68 13.17 3.38 -5.02
N LEU A 69 14.15 2.86 -4.27
CA LEU A 69 14.50 3.39 -2.96
C LEU A 69 15.00 4.85 -2.98
N SER A 70 15.69 5.28 -4.03
CA SER A 70 16.17 6.68 -4.10
C SER A 70 14.99 7.63 -4.27
N GLN A 71 14.11 7.35 -5.23
CA GLN A 71 12.90 8.15 -5.48
C GLN A 71 11.95 8.13 -4.29
N THR A 72 11.83 6.97 -3.60
CA THR A 72 11.01 6.84 -2.39
C THR A 72 11.54 7.73 -1.26
N ALA A 73 12.86 7.75 -1.06
CA ALA A 73 13.49 8.57 -0.02
C ALA A 73 13.29 10.06 -0.30
N GLU A 74 13.46 10.48 -1.56
CA GLU A 74 13.18 11.85 -2.02
C GLU A 74 11.71 12.23 -1.80
N SER A 75 10.77 11.37 -2.21
CA SER A 75 9.33 11.60 -2.05
C SER A 75 8.90 11.74 -0.59
N LEU A 76 9.54 10.99 0.32
CA LEU A 76 9.28 11.06 1.76
C LEU A 76 10.07 12.17 2.48
N ILE A 77 10.99 12.85 1.79
CA ILE A 77 11.89 13.86 2.37
C ILE A 77 12.70 13.25 3.54
N VAL A 78 13.24 12.06 3.32
CA VAL A 78 14.09 11.36 4.30
C VAL A 78 15.41 10.95 3.68
N HIS A 79 16.44 10.78 4.51
CA HIS A 79 17.69 10.19 4.05
C HIS A 79 17.49 8.73 3.63
N ARG A 80 18.24 8.29 2.60
CA ARG A 80 18.23 6.90 2.12
C ARG A 80 18.47 5.87 3.23
N ASN A 81 19.35 6.17 4.20
CA ASN A 81 19.61 5.29 5.33
C ASN A 81 18.37 5.12 6.23
N THR A 82 17.63 6.21 6.47
CA THR A 82 16.37 6.18 7.22
C THR A 82 15.34 5.34 6.49
N LEU A 83 15.24 5.47 5.16
CA LEU A 83 14.35 4.62 4.37
C LEU A 83 14.74 3.14 4.48
N LEU A 84 16.01 2.81 4.28
CA LEU A 84 16.50 1.43 4.40
C LEU A 84 16.20 0.83 5.77
N TYR A 85 16.39 1.61 6.84
CA TYR A 85 16.00 1.21 8.19
C TYR A 85 14.50 0.91 8.28
N ARG A 86 13.63 1.80 7.78
CA ARG A 86 12.18 1.57 7.77
C ARG A 86 11.79 0.33 6.96
N MET A 87 12.41 0.10 5.80
CA MET A 87 12.17 -1.09 4.98
C MET A 87 12.59 -2.38 5.69
N ASN A 88 13.72 -2.37 6.40
CA ASN A 88 14.14 -3.52 7.22
C ASN A 88 13.16 -3.75 8.38
N ARG A 89 12.74 -2.68 9.07
CA ARG A 89 11.73 -2.77 10.13
C ARG A 89 10.41 -3.34 9.63
N ILE A 90 9.97 -2.98 8.43
CA ILE A 90 8.77 -3.55 7.81
C ILE A 90 8.91 -5.06 7.64
N ASN A 91 10.03 -5.55 7.08
CA ASN A 91 10.28 -7.00 6.95
C ASN A 91 10.25 -7.69 8.31
N GLU A 92 10.93 -7.13 9.32
CA GLU A 92 11.00 -7.69 10.67
C GLU A 92 9.63 -7.75 11.36
N ILE A 93 8.90 -6.64 11.37
CA ILE A 93 7.65 -6.51 12.10
C ILE A 93 6.54 -7.35 11.47
N ALA A 94 6.43 -7.34 10.14
CA ALA A 94 5.42 -8.12 9.45
C ALA A 94 5.85 -9.60 9.25
N GLY A 95 7.10 -9.96 9.53
CA GLY A 95 7.60 -11.31 9.31
C GLY A 95 7.59 -11.71 7.83
N ILE A 96 7.91 -10.76 6.95
CA ILE A 96 7.81 -10.92 5.49
C ILE A 96 9.16 -10.70 4.80
N ASP A 97 9.20 -11.05 3.52
CA ASP A 97 10.34 -10.80 2.64
C ASP A 97 9.91 -9.97 1.42
N LEU A 98 10.22 -8.67 1.45
CA LEU A 98 9.94 -7.73 0.36
C LEU A 98 10.73 -8.01 -0.93
N SER A 99 11.75 -8.88 -0.91
CA SER A 99 12.41 -9.33 -2.13
C SER A 99 11.50 -10.24 -2.98
N ARG A 100 10.50 -10.87 -2.36
CA ARG A 100 9.55 -11.76 -3.03
C ARG A 100 8.48 -10.97 -3.80
N PRO A 101 8.30 -11.24 -5.11
CA PRO A 101 7.26 -10.59 -5.90
C PRO A 101 5.85 -10.76 -5.34
N GLU A 102 5.52 -11.95 -4.81
CA GLU A 102 4.19 -12.27 -4.29
C GLU A 102 3.88 -11.47 -3.03
N THR A 103 4.88 -11.29 -2.15
CA THR A 103 4.77 -10.46 -0.94
C THR A 103 4.52 -9.00 -1.31
N ARG A 104 5.28 -8.46 -2.28
CA ARG A 104 5.07 -7.09 -2.76
C ARG A 104 3.68 -6.91 -3.37
N LEU A 105 3.21 -7.88 -4.16
CA LEU A 105 1.87 -7.85 -4.74
C LEU A 105 0.79 -7.84 -3.65
N ALA A 106 0.89 -8.73 -2.66
CA ALA A 106 -0.07 -8.80 -1.57
C ALA A 106 -0.16 -7.48 -0.79
N LEU A 107 0.99 -6.89 -0.43
CA LEU A 107 1.05 -5.60 0.25
C LEU A 107 0.44 -4.48 -0.59
N HIS A 108 0.78 -4.40 -1.88
CA HIS A 108 0.27 -3.36 -2.76
C HIS A 108 -1.25 -3.48 -2.95
N LEU A 109 -1.76 -4.71 -3.08
CA LEU A 109 -3.20 -4.98 -3.12
C LEU A 109 -3.87 -4.60 -1.80
N ALA A 110 -3.28 -4.96 -0.65
CA ALA A 110 -3.86 -4.64 0.65
C ALA A 110 -3.94 -3.12 0.88
N LEU A 111 -2.93 -2.35 0.47
CA LEU A 111 -2.96 -0.88 0.50
C LEU A 111 -4.03 -0.32 -0.44
N THR A 112 -4.14 -0.88 -1.64
CA THR A 112 -5.16 -0.50 -2.62
C THR A 112 -6.57 -0.74 -2.09
N ILE A 113 -6.83 -1.94 -1.55
CA ILE A 113 -8.12 -2.31 -0.96
C ILE A 113 -8.43 -1.41 0.23
N ARG A 114 -7.48 -1.19 1.14
CA ARG A 114 -7.65 -0.32 2.30
C ARG A 114 -8.10 1.08 1.89
N ARG A 115 -7.47 1.66 0.86
CA ARG A 115 -7.85 2.97 0.30
C ARG A 115 -9.26 2.97 -0.28
N LEU A 116 -9.66 1.91 -0.98
CA LEU A 116 -11.01 1.79 -1.52
C LEU A 116 -12.07 1.66 -0.41
N LEU A 117 -11.76 0.93 0.65
CA LEU A 117 -12.66 0.74 1.80
C LEU A 117 -12.82 2.02 2.63
N THR A 118 -11.80 2.88 2.74
CA THR A 118 -11.94 4.19 3.40
C THR A 118 -12.69 5.22 2.56
N LEU A 119 -12.74 5.07 1.24
CA LEU A 119 -13.45 5.96 0.32
C LEU A 119 -14.95 5.63 0.16
N ALA A 120 -15.44 4.54 0.76
CA ALA A 120 -16.77 3.98 0.46
C ALA A 120 -17.56 3.58 1.69
#